data_AF-A0A3M1ATG7-F1
#
_entry.id   AF-A0A3M1ATG7-F1
#
_cell.length_a   1.000
_cell.length_b   1.000
_cell.length_c   1.000
_cell.angle_alpha   90.00
_cell.angle_beta   90.00
_cell.angle_gamma   90.00
#
_symmetry.space_group_name_H-M   'P 1'
#
loop_
_entity.id
_entity.type
_entity.pdbx_description
1 polymer ?
#
loop_
_entity_poly.entity_id
_entity_poly.type
_entity_poly.pdbx_seq_one_letter_code
_entity_poly.pdbx_strand_id
1 'polypeptide(L)' 'INSPTIGGEAQLPFGGIKNTGLGHREMAREGLEFFTRLKTVFIDYTGRKRETNIY' A
#
# COMPACT_ATOMS: atom_id res chain seq x y z
N ILE A 1 -7.93 -14.75 19.16
CA ILE A 1 -8.59 -14.63 20.49
C ILE A 1 -8.42 -15.97 21.19
N ASN A 2 -8.17 -16.00 22.50
CA ASN A 2 -7.84 -17.22 23.24
C ASN A 2 -6.62 -17.97 22.65
N SER A 3 -5.65 -17.19 22.18
CA SER A 3 -4.38 -17.66 21.60
C SER A 3 -3.25 -16.82 22.21
N PRO A 4 -2.02 -17.37 22.28
CA PRO A 4 -0.88 -16.63 22.80
C PRO A 4 -0.55 -15.38 21.95
N THR A 5 0.24 -14.48 22.51
CA THR A 5 0.73 -13.28 21.81
C THR A 5 1.73 -13.61 20.70
N ILE A 6 2.41 -14.76 20.81
CA ILE A 6 3.27 -15.33 19.78
C ILE A 6 2.40 -16.16 18.84
N GLY A 7 2.61 -16.03 17.54
CA GLY A 7 1.85 -16.77 16.53
C GLY A 7 1.25 -15.85 15.47
N GLY A 8 2.05 -14.96 14.90
CA GLY A 8 1.66 -14.22 13.69
C GLY A 8 1.61 -15.19 12.52
N GLU A 9 0.42 -15.41 11.97
CA GLU A 9 0.26 -16.19 10.75
C GLU A 9 0.79 -15.40 9.54
N ALA A 10 1.51 -16.04 8.62
CA ALA A 10 2.20 -15.37 7.52
C ALA A 10 1.25 -14.63 6.55
N GLN A 11 -0.01 -15.07 6.46
CA GLN A 11 -1.04 -14.41 5.64
C GLN A 11 -1.66 -13.17 6.29
N LEU A 12 -1.36 -12.86 7.55
CA LEU A 12 -1.91 -11.69 8.25
C LEU A 12 -0.89 -10.55 8.34
N PRO A 13 -1.35 -9.29 8.36
CA PRO A 13 -0.46 -8.15 8.52
C PRO A 13 0.23 -8.16 9.88
N PHE A 14 1.54 -8.00 9.90
CA PHE A 14 2.34 -7.93 11.11
C PHE A 14 2.83 -6.49 11.36
N GLY A 15 2.78 -6.04 12.62
CA GLY A 15 3.33 -4.74 13.01
C GLY A 15 2.66 -4.12 14.23
N GLY A 16 3.39 -3.23 14.90
CA GLY A 16 2.98 -2.57 16.13
C GLY A 16 2.37 -1.18 15.93
N ILE A 17 1.97 -0.55 17.04
CA ILE A 17 1.56 0.86 17.12
C ILE A 17 2.33 1.53 18.27
N LYS A 18 2.27 2.87 18.36
CA LYS A 18 3.02 3.66 19.36
C LYS A 18 4.53 3.45 19.19
N ASN A 19 5.24 3.13 20.26
CA ASN A 19 6.71 3.00 20.26
C ASN A 19 7.22 1.80 19.46
N THR A 20 6.36 0.88 19.02
CA THR A 20 6.74 -0.31 18.22
C THR A 20 6.25 -0.24 16.78
N GLY A 21 5.71 0.91 16.32
CA GLY A 21 5.15 1.06 14.98
C GLY A 21 5.66 2.29 14.25
N LEU A 22 5.99 2.13 12.96
CA LEU A 22 6.31 3.20 12.02
C LEU A 22 5.16 3.49 11.03
N GLY A 23 3.96 2.99 11.32
CA GLY A 23 2.76 3.15 10.48
C GLY A 23 2.58 2.02 9.46
N HIS A 24 3.66 1.58 8.81
CA HIS A 24 3.60 0.45 7.88
C HIS A 24 3.37 -0.91 8.58
N ARG A 25 2.99 -1.90 7.77
CA ARG A 25 2.83 -3.30 8.16
C ARG A 25 3.70 -4.16 7.25
N GLU A 26 4.13 -5.29 7.77
CA GLU A 26 4.84 -6.33 7.04
C GLU A 26 3.91 -7.52 6.79
N MET A 27 4.35 -8.46 5.93
CA MET A 27 3.61 -9.67 5.55
C MET A 27 2.29 -9.38 4.83
N ALA A 28 1.59 -10.44 4.40
CA ALA A 28 0.32 -10.34 3.69
C ALA A 28 0.34 -9.39 2.47
N ARG A 29 -0.78 -8.76 2.16
CA ARG A 29 -0.91 -7.82 1.04
C ARG A 29 -0.33 -6.44 1.39
N GLU A 30 -0.43 -6.08 2.66
CA GLU A 30 -0.04 -4.82 3.25
C GLU A 30 1.48 -4.62 3.20
N GLY A 31 2.27 -5.69 3.28
CA GLY A 31 3.72 -5.65 3.11
C GLY A 31 4.16 -5.13 1.73
N LEU A 32 3.34 -5.26 0.69
CA LEU A 32 3.66 -4.71 -0.64
C LEU A 32 3.77 -3.18 -0.62
N GLU A 33 3.01 -2.50 0.24
CA GLU A 33 3.01 -1.05 0.31
C GLU A 33 4.34 -0.49 0.82
N PHE A 34 5.13 -1.28 1.54
CA PHE A 34 6.46 -0.88 1.99
C PHE A 34 7.49 -0.92 0.84
N PHE A 35 7.40 -1.93 -0.03
CA PHE A 35 8.36 -2.15 -1.12
C PHE A 35 7.93 -1.55 -2.46
N THR A 36 6.70 -1.06 -2.56
CA THR A 36 6.13 -0.52 -3.80
C THR A 36 5.48 0.83 -3.55
N ARG A 37 5.30 1.61 -4.62
CA ARG A 37 4.54 2.87 -4.58
C ARG A 37 3.43 2.83 -5.61
N LEU A 38 2.28 3.39 -5.25
CA LEU A 38 1.17 3.55 -6.19
C LEU A 38 1.56 4.55 -7.28
N LYS A 39 1.39 4.15 -8.55
CA LYS A 39 1.55 5.05 -9.71
C LYS A 39 0.26 5.06 -10.51
N THR A 40 -0.42 6.21 -10.52
CA THR A 40 -1.61 6.43 -11.33
C THR A 40 -1.22 6.87 -12.74
N VAL A 41 -1.74 6.19 -13.76
CA VAL A 41 -1.46 6.49 -15.18
C VAL A 41 -2.79 6.68 -15.90
N PHE A 42 -2.91 7.77 -16.66
CA PHE A 42 -4.01 8.02 -17.58
C PHE A 42 -3.52 7.83 -19.02
N ILE A 43 -4.23 7.02 -19.80
CA ILE A 43 -3.91 6.76 -21.21
C ILE A 43 -5.00 7.39 -22.06
N ASP A 44 -4.61 8.32 -22.93
CA ASP A 44 -5.50 8.98 -23.88
C ASP A 44 -5.40 8.30 -25.25
N TYR A 45 -6.52 7.80 -25.76
CA TYR A 45 -6.61 7.11 -27.06
C TYR A 45 -7.08 8.01 -28.21
N THR A 46 -7.23 9.32 -27.98
CA THR A 46 -7.73 10.24 -29.02
C THR A 46 -6.72 10.51 -30.16
N GLY A 47 -5.49 9.99 -30.06
CA GLY A 47 -4.47 10.08 -31.12
C GLY A 47 -3.99 11.50 -31.42
N ARG A 48 -4.40 12.49 -30.61
CA ARG A 48 -4.05 13.90 -30.74
C ARG A 48 -3.72 14.45 -29.36
N LYS A 49 -2.77 15.39 -29.31
CA LYS A 49 -2.46 16.11 -28.06
C LYS A 49 -3.70 16.88 -27.61
N ARG A 50 -4.12 16.70 -26.36
CA ARG A 50 -5.14 17.56 -25.75
C ARG A 50 -4.53 18.93 -25.50
N GLU A 51 -4.89 19.89 -26.35
CA GLU A 51 -4.63 21.31 -26.11
C GLU A 51 -5.87 21.88 -25.41
N THR A 52 -5.72 22.17 -24.12
CA THR A 52 -6.75 22.82 -23.32
C THR A 52 -6.14 24.06 -22.71
N ASN A 53 -6.70 25.23 -23.04
CA ASN A 53 -6.26 26.51 -22.51
C ASN A 53 -7.16 26.94 -21.34
N ILE A 54 -7.39 26.03 -20.40
CA ILE A 54 -8.07 26.35 -19.14
C ILE A 54 -6.99 26.65 -18.11
N TYR A 55 -6.38 27.82 -18.28
CA TYR A 55 -5.95 28.81 -17.30
C TYR A 55 -5.72 30.11 -18.07
#